data_AF-A0A2M7WVW6-F1
#
_entry.id   AF-A0A2M7WVW6-F1
#
_cell.length_a   1.000
_cell.length_b   1.000
_cell.length_c   1.000
_cell.angle_alpha   90.00
_cell.angle_beta   90.00
_cell.angle_gamma   90.00
#
_symmetry.space_group_name_H-M   'P 1'
#
loop_
_entity.id
_entity.type
_entity.pdbx_description
1 polymer ?
#
loop_
_entity_poly.entity_id
_entity_poly.type
_entity_poly.pdbx_seq_one_letter_code
_entity_poly.pdbx_strand_id
1 'polypeptide(L)' 'MGTCWVHIHEGKTLDGRDPEEFVRELLGIPHEKRILCLLPIGYPEDEVYKEKKFEPEKVHDGKW' A
#
# COMPACT_ATOMS: atom_id res chain seq x y z
N MET A 1 -0.55 -8.06 15.97
CA MET A 1 -1.41 -7.84 14.79
C MET A 1 -0.51 -7.52 13.61
N GLY A 2 -0.74 -8.14 12.47
CA GLY A 2 -0.02 -7.85 11.22
C GLY A 2 -0.86 -6.97 10.32
N THR A 3 -0.18 -6.22 9.45
CA THR A 3 -0.81 -5.44 8.39
C THR A 3 0.11 -5.41 7.17
N CYS A 4 -0.47 -5.11 6.02
CA CYS A 4 0.25 -4.93 4.77
C CYS A 4 -0.28 -3.69 4.06
N TRP A 5 0.61 -2.95 3.39
CA TRP A 5 0.21 -1.86 2.52
C TRP A 5 -0.26 -2.42 1.17
N VAL A 6 -1.55 -2.30 0.88
CA VAL A 6 -2.09 -2.59 -0.46
C VAL A 6 -2.29 -1.27 -1.19
N HIS A 7 -1.43 -0.99 -2.16
CA HIS A 7 -1.46 0.26 -2.91
C HIS A 7 -2.64 0.30 -3.89
N ILE A 8 -3.41 1.40 -3.90
CA ILE A 8 -4.57 1.59 -4.77
C ILE A 8 -4.40 2.82 -5.67
N HIS A 9 -4.01 3.96 -5.09
CA HIS A 9 -3.91 5.22 -5.82
C HIS A 9 -2.99 5.13 -7.03
N GLU A 10 -3.52 5.45 -8.22
CA GLU A 10 -2.79 5.36 -9.49
C GLU A 10 -2.20 3.97 -9.79
N GLY A 11 -2.75 2.94 -9.15
CA GLY A 11 -2.39 1.55 -9.38
C GLY A 11 -2.98 0.98 -10.66
N LYS A 12 -2.61 -0.27 -10.96
CA LYS A 12 -3.23 -1.08 -12.00
C LYS A 12 -3.40 -2.50 -11.49
N THR A 13 -4.56 -3.09 -11.72
CA THR A 13 -4.75 -4.52 -11.48
C THR A 13 -4.01 -5.33 -12.54
N LEU A 14 -3.83 -6.64 -12.30
CA LEU A 14 -3.15 -7.54 -13.25
C LEU A 14 -3.81 -7.60 -14.63
N ASP A 15 -5.13 -7.40 -14.68
CA ASP A 15 -5.94 -7.34 -15.89
C ASP A 15 -6.11 -5.91 -16.43
N GLY A 16 -5.36 -4.93 -15.90
CA GLY A 16 -5.30 -3.56 -16.42
C GLY A 16 -6.46 -2.66 -16.04
N ARG A 17 -7.31 -3.06 -15.09
CA ARG A 17 -8.39 -2.22 -14.55
C ARG A 17 -7.86 -1.22 -13.51
N ASP A 18 -8.64 -0.16 -13.31
CA ASP A 18 -8.42 0.79 -12.22
C ASP A 18 -8.85 0.16 -10.88
N PRO A 19 -7.90 -0.10 -9.95
CA PRO A 19 -8.24 -0.65 -8.64
C PRO A 19 -9.07 0.32 -7.80
N GLU A 20 -8.96 1.64 -8.01
CA GLU A 20 -9.71 2.64 -7.26
C GLU A 20 -11.21 2.54 -7.57
N GLU A 21 -11.59 2.38 -8.84
CA GLU A 21 -12.99 2.19 -9.25
C GLU A 21 -13.57 0.87 -8.72
N PHE A 22 -12.80 -0.21 -8.75
CA PHE A 22 -13.25 -1.49 -8.18
C PHE A 22 -13.57 -1.37 -6.68
N VAL A 23 -12.67 -0.77 -5.90
CA VAL A 23 -12.88 -0.62 -4.45
C VAL A 23 -14.01 0.37 -4.16
N ARG A 24 -14.13 1.41 -4.98
CA ARG A 24 -15.19 2.42 -4.90
C ARG A 24 -16.56 1.79 -5.02
N GLU A 25 -16.79 1.00 -6.06
CA GLU A 25 -18.04 0.28 -6.30
C GLU A 25 -18.33 -0.71 -5.17
N LEU A 26 -17.32 -1.48 -4.76
CA LEU A 26 -17.44 -2.51 -3.73
C LEU A 26 -17.86 -1.94 -2.36
N LEU A 27 -17.31 -0.79 -1.98
CA LEU A 27 -17.50 -0.18 -0.65
C LEU A 27 -18.47 1.01 -0.65
N GLY A 28 -19.02 1.39 -1.80
CA GLY A 28 -19.91 2.54 -1.94
C GLY A 28 -19.24 3.88 -1.61
N ILE A 29 -17.97 4.05 -1.98
CA ILE A 29 -17.21 5.27 -1.66
C ILE A 29 -17.58 6.41 -2.65
N PRO A 30 -18.00 7.59 -2.17
CA PRO A 30 -18.34 8.71 -3.06
C PRO A 30 -17.15 9.17 -3.94
N HIS A 31 -17.42 9.56 -5.20
CA HIS A 31 -16.38 9.92 -6.20
C HIS A 31 -15.49 11.10 -5.78
N GLU A 32 -15.97 12.00 -4.93
CA GLU A 32 -15.19 13.11 -4.38
C GLU A 32 -14.09 12.66 -3.41
N LYS A 33 -14.12 11.40 -2.95
CA LYS A 33 -13.09 10.81 -2.09
C LYS A 33 -12.15 9.94 -2.93
N ARG A 34 -10.85 10.22 -2.81
CA ARG A 34 -9.79 9.39 -3.39
C ARG A 34 -9.41 8.24 -2.45
N ILE A 35 -9.04 7.10 -3.02
CA ILE A 35 -8.64 5.90 -2.27
C ILE A 35 -7.13 5.70 -2.38
N LEU A 36 -6.40 5.89 -1.26
CA LEU A 36 -4.94 5.78 -1.25
C LEU A 36 -4.46 4.34 -1.24
N CYS A 37 -4.94 3.58 -0.27
CA CYS A 37 -4.51 2.21 0.01
C CYS A 37 -5.59 1.47 0.80
N LEU A 38 -5.42 0.15 0.91
CA LEU A 38 -6.09 -0.68 1.90
C LEU A 38 -5.06 -1.15 2.93
N LEU A 39 -5.46 -1.16 4.20
CA LEU A 39 -4.67 -1.67 5.32
C LEU A 39 -5.45 -2.82 5.99
N PRO A 40 -5.37 -4.06 5.48
CA PRO A 40 -5.89 -5.21 6.18
C PRO A 40 -5.16 -5.38 7.52
N ILE A 41 -5.89 -5.73 8.56
CA ILE A 41 -5.37 -5.89 9.92
C ILE A 41 -5.85 -7.24 10.46
N GLY A 42 -4.94 -8.05 10.99
CA GLY A 42 -5.30 -9.37 11.50
C GLY A 42 -4.25 -10.00 12.41
N TYR A 43 -4.50 -11.25 12.82
CA TYR A 43 -3.49 -12.09 13.45
C TYR A 43 -2.64 -12.72 12.35
N PRO A 44 -1.31 -12.47 12.33
CA PRO A 44 -0.43 -13.14 11.37
C PRO A 44 -0.48 -14.64 11.59
N GLU A 45 -0.55 -15.39 10.49
CA GLU A 45 -0.36 -16.84 10.52
C GLU A 45 1.13 -17.18 10.74
N ASP A 46 2.03 -16.37 10.16
CA ASP A 46 3.49 -16.48 10.31
C ASP A 46 4.12 -15.15 10.80
N GLU A 47 5.31 -15.23 11.39
CA GLU A 47 6.14 -14.05 11.68
C GLU A 47 6.82 -13.53 10.41
N VAL A 48 6.19 -12.53 9.75
CA VAL A 48 6.69 -11.97 8.47
C VAL A 48 7.56 -10.71 8.67
N TYR A 49 7.77 -10.26 9.91
CA TYR A 49 8.56 -9.04 10.16
C TYR A 49 10.04 -9.29 9.87
N LYS A 50 10.58 -8.60 8.85
CA LYS A 50 12.01 -8.47 8.62
C LYS A 50 12.41 -7.03 8.86
N GLU A 51 13.28 -6.82 9.83
CA GLU A 51 13.88 -5.51 10.07
C GLU A 51 14.62 -5.09 8.80
N LYS A 52 14.30 -3.89 8.27
CA LYS A 52 15.04 -3.36 7.13
C LYS A 52 16.44 -3.01 7.60
N LYS A 53 17.44 -3.53 6.89
CA LYS A 53 18.84 -3.15 7.14
C LYS A 53 19.02 -1.68 6.78
N PHE A 54 19.78 -0.98 7.61
CA PHE A 54 20.22 0.37 7.31
C PHE A 54 21.08 0.37 6.04
N GLU A 55 20.81 1.30 5.13
CA GLU A 55 21.47 1.48 3.84
C GLU A 55 22.27 2.79 3.88
N PRO A 56 23.55 2.79 4.31
CA PRO A 56 24.36 4.01 4.45
C PRO A 56 24.52 4.77 3.13
N GLU A 57 24.46 4.08 1.99
CA GLU A 57 24.49 4.65 0.65
C GLU A 57 23.30 5.59 0.34
N LYS A 58 22.24 5.56 1.14
CA LYS A 58 21.10 6.48 1.04
C LYS A 58 21.27 7.74 1.90
N VAL A 59 22.39 7.89 2.60
CA VAL A 59 22.70 9.07 3.42
C VAL A 59 23.55 10.04 2.61
N HIS A 60 23.06 11.27 2.48
CA HIS A 60 23.67 12.34 1.69
C HIS A 60 24.03 13.51 2.62
N ASP A 61 25.30 13.94 2.65
CA ASP A 61 25.78 15.09 3.44
C ASP A 61 26.36 16.17 2.51
N GLY A 62 25.79 17.37 2.56
CA GLY A 62 26.21 18.54 1.79
C GLY A 62 25.91 18.48 0.28
N LYS A 63 25.53 17.32 -0.25
CA LYS A 63 25.12 17.06 -1.64
C LYS A 63 24.51 15.67 -1.76
N TRP A 64 23.68 15.44 -2.79
CA TRP A 64 23.29 14.09 -3.23
C TRP A 64 24.53 13.25 -3.59
#